data_AF-A0A9W6ZN29-F1
#
_entry.id   AF-A0A9W6ZN29-F1
#
_cell.length_a   1.000
_cell.length_b   1.000
_cell.length_c   1.000
_cell.angle_alpha   90.00
_cell.angle_beta   90.00
_cell.angle_gamma   90.00
#
_symmetry.space_group_name_H-M   'P 1'
#
loop_
_entity.id
_entity.type
_entity.pdbx_description
1 polymer ?
#
loop_
_entity_poly.entity_id
_entity_poly.type
_entity_poly.pdbx_seq_one_letter_code
_entity_poly.pdbx_strand_id
1 'polypeptide(L)'
;MGNCLAKIDVLTPKDRERLENANLDQYAVMCAFEDLELCSKREMERMYIAFDHIGSPIDGVGENVISIDDALHYLSIKSSPFMDQIFTAPIKMETEYEEHKRLKAGGKRKTHEEVMEERLRLGLQNPRLKFSQFCMSMWLLTHFAIATLAFNMYDKDGSGTLDRAEVDEIIGKVYADSSASNSHEATPIDARAMQILDGMDVDHDGSVSKDEFVTMVNNYHYLLMPAFVVQSRVRSKIFGYFINWEEEEVKREKTKYTTMVDIIKKIDETTEKQIKVLGGDITKLRAAALGEDFENKSESITKLEEADARDHVEIGYIADAATRDKSMVEHHRKSTQLKTRASNYVKPESNA
;
A
#
# COMPACT_ATOMS: atom_id res chain seq x y z
N MET A 1 27.28 9.74 22.99
CA MET A 1 26.66 9.58 21.65
C MET A 1 25.15 9.75 21.80
N GLY A 2 24.64 10.98 21.94
CA GLY A 2 23.24 11.18 22.33
C GLY A 2 22.71 12.58 22.03
N ASN A 3 22.85 13.04 20.79
CA ASN A 3 22.26 14.32 20.34
C ASN A 3 21.87 14.31 18.85
N CYS A 4 21.69 13.13 18.24
CA CYS A 4 21.42 13.01 16.79
C CYS A 4 19.96 12.74 16.41
N LEU A 5 19.03 12.62 17.36
CA LEU A 5 17.68 12.07 17.07
C LEU A 5 16.52 13.00 17.39
N ALA A 6 16.73 14.31 17.34
CA ALA A 6 15.65 15.30 17.29
C ALA A 6 15.82 16.20 16.06
N LYS A 7 15.84 15.61 14.87
CA LYS A 7 15.40 16.37 13.69
C LYS A 7 13.88 16.41 13.75
N ILE A 8 13.37 17.42 14.45
CA ILE A 8 11.95 17.73 14.49
C ILE A 8 11.48 17.83 13.04
N ASP A 9 10.35 17.17 12.79
CA ASP A 9 9.72 16.96 11.49
C ASP A 9 9.11 18.26 10.95
N VAL A 10 9.98 19.22 10.64
CA VAL A 10 9.61 20.50 10.04
C VAL A 10 9.86 20.39 8.55
N LEU A 11 8.83 20.70 7.75
CA LEU A 11 9.01 20.90 6.31
C LEU A 11 10.17 21.87 6.08
N THR A 12 11.16 21.42 5.33
CA THR A 12 12.30 22.27 5.00
C THR A 12 11.82 23.46 4.17
N PRO A 13 12.55 24.59 4.14
CA PRO A 13 12.18 25.71 3.27
C PRO A 13 11.98 25.29 1.81
N LYS A 14 12.78 24.32 1.32
CA LYS A 14 12.64 23.74 -0.01
C LYS A 14 11.35 22.92 -0.17
N ASP A 15 10.95 22.18 0.85
CA ASP A 15 9.69 21.43 0.82
C ASP A 15 8.48 22.37 0.75
N ARG A 16 8.54 23.51 1.45
CA ARG A 16 7.52 24.55 1.37
C ARG A 16 7.47 25.14 -0.03
N GLU A 17 8.61 25.54 -0.58
CA GLU A 17 8.71 26.03 -1.96
C GLU A 17 8.10 25.05 -2.97
N ARG A 18 8.33 23.74 -2.80
CA ARG A 18 7.70 22.70 -3.64
C ARG A 18 6.18 22.72 -3.53
N LEU A 19 5.64 22.73 -2.30
CA LEU A 19 4.19 22.80 -2.07
C LEU A 19 3.61 24.07 -2.69
N GLU A 20 4.30 25.19 -2.56
CA GLU A 20 3.89 26.47 -3.15
C GLU A 20 3.79 26.42 -4.68
N ASN A 21 4.59 25.57 -5.32
CA ASN A 21 4.60 25.33 -6.76
C ASN A 21 3.60 24.27 -7.22
N ALA A 22 2.85 23.64 -6.31
CA ALA A 22 1.80 22.70 -6.69
C ALA A 22 0.74 23.39 -7.55
N ASN A 23 0.31 22.71 -8.60
CA ASN A 23 -0.71 23.22 -9.50
C ASN A 23 -2.13 23.03 -8.90
N LEU A 24 -3.12 23.60 -9.58
CA LEU A 24 -4.51 23.59 -9.15
C LEU A 24 -5.07 22.17 -8.93
N ASP A 25 -4.76 21.26 -9.83
CA ASP A 25 -5.23 19.86 -9.79
C ASP A 25 -4.60 19.12 -8.60
N GLN A 26 -3.30 19.31 -8.37
CA GLN A 26 -2.58 18.72 -7.24
C GLN A 26 -3.16 19.20 -5.89
N TYR A 27 -3.41 20.51 -5.75
CA TYR A 27 -4.07 21.04 -4.55
C TYR A 27 -5.47 20.48 -4.36
N ALA A 28 -6.27 20.41 -5.44
CA ALA A 28 -7.62 19.88 -5.36
C ALA A 28 -7.64 18.40 -4.93
N VAL A 29 -6.67 17.60 -5.41
CA VAL A 29 -6.48 16.22 -4.96
C VAL A 29 -6.09 16.17 -3.48
N MET A 30 -5.16 17.01 -3.02
CA MET A 30 -4.78 17.07 -1.60
C MET A 30 -6.00 17.38 -0.71
N CYS A 31 -6.78 18.39 -1.06
CA CYS A 31 -8.01 18.74 -0.35
C CYS A 31 -9.05 17.63 -0.40
N ALA A 32 -9.20 16.93 -1.54
CA ALA A 32 -10.15 15.83 -1.65
C ALA A 32 -9.82 14.66 -0.71
N PHE A 33 -8.54 14.30 -0.56
CA PHE A 33 -8.13 13.26 0.39
C PHE A 33 -8.36 13.68 1.85
N GLU A 34 -8.14 14.97 2.16
CA GLU A 34 -8.41 15.53 3.49
C GLU A 34 -9.91 15.56 3.81
N ASP A 35 -10.74 16.09 2.88
CA ASP A 35 -12.19 16.18 3.01
C ASP A 35 -12.87 14.82 3.19
N LEU A 36 -12.29 13.78 2.57
CA LEU A 36 -12.78 12.40 2.64
C LEU A 36 -12.22 11.64 3.85
N GLU A 37 -11.40 12.28 4.69
CA GLU A 37 -10.72 11.71 5.85
C GLU A 37 -9.83 10.50 5.50
N LEU A 38 -9.31 10.45 4.26
CA LEU A 38 -8.45 9.36 3.78
C LEU A 38 -7.01 9.53 4.27
N CYS A 39 -6.55 10.79 4.30
CA CYS A 39 -5.25 11.21 4.79
C CYS A 39 -5.38 12.55 5.50
N SER A 40 -4.58 12.75 6.54
CA SER A 40 -4.39 14.08 7.13
C SER A 40 -3.69 15.02 6.14
N LYS A 41 -3.90 16.32 6.31
CA LYS A 41 -3.17 17.36 5.57
C LYS A 41 -1.66 17.13 5.52
N ARG A 42 -1.07 16.78 6.67
CA ARG A 42 0.38 16.52 6.79
C ARG A 42 0.83 15.33 5.96
N GLU A 43 0.04 14.26 5.91
CA GLU A 43 0.33 13.10 5.06
C GLU A 43 0.25 13.48 3.58
N MET A 44 -0.75 14.27 3.18
CA MET A 44 -0.88 14.74 1.80
C MET A 44 0.29 15.64 1.37
N GLU A 45 0.74 16.55 2.24
CA GLU A 45 1.93 17.38 2.00
C GLU A 45 3.16 16.51 1.77
N ARG A 46 3.36 15.47 2.59
CA ARG A 46 4.48 14.52 2.45
C ARG A 46 4.40 13.70 1.16
N MET A 47 3.22 13.21 0.79
CA MET A 47 3.00 12.52 -0.48
C MET A 47 3.31 13.43 -1.67
N TYR A 48 2.87 14.69 -1.63
CA TYR A 48 3.17 15.67 -2.67
C TYR A 48 4.67 15.93 -2.80
N ILE A 49 5.37 16.17 -1.68
CA ILE A 49 6.82 16.39 -1.70
C ILE A 49 7.55 15.17 -2.29
N ALA A 50 7.12 13.95 -1.94
CA ALA A 50 7.68 12.73 -2.52
C ALA A 50 7.41 12.67 -4.03
N PHE A 51 6.18 12.92 -4.46
CA PHE A 51 5.80 12.94 -5.88
C PHE A 51 6.60 13.95 -6.70
N ASP A 52 6.70 15.18 -6.23
CA ASP A 52 7.45 16.26 -6.88
C ASP A 52 8.98 16.03 -6.86
N HIS A 53 9.47 15.28 -5.86
CA HIS A 53 10.86 14.83 -5.85
C HIS A 53 11.14 13.79 -6.94
N ILE A 54 10.22 12.86 -7.15
CA ILE A 54 10.31 11.81 -8.18
C ILE A 54 10.17 12.43 -9.57
N GLY A 55 9.15 13.27 -9.76
CA GLY A 55 8.74 13.84 -11.04
C GLY A 55 9.57 15.02 -11.54
N SER A 56 10.83 15.17 -11.11
CA SER A 56 11.72 16.15 -11.76
C SER A 56 11.72 15.87 -13.27
N PRO A 57 11.49 16.87 -14.13
CA PRO A 57 11.12 16.64 -15.51
C PRO A 57 12.23 15.89 -16.26
N ILE A 58 12.02 14.60 -16.47
CA ILE A 58 12.75 13.83 -17.46
C ILE A 58 12.24 14.36 -18.80
N ASP A 59 13.02 15.24 -19.41
CA ASP A 59 12.89 15.71 -20.80
C ASP A 59 11.86 16.81 -21.13
N GLY A 60 11.48 17.67 -20.17
CA GLY A 60 10.77 18.92 -20.49
C GLY A 60 9.35 18.76 -21.05
N VAL A 61 8.81 17.54 -21.02
CA VAL A 61 7.39 17.28 -21.24
C VAL A 61 6.70 17.54 -19.91
N GLY A 62 6.08 18.71 -19.78
CA GLY A 62 5.45 19.24 -18.55
C GLY A 62 4.22 18.47 -18.06
N GLU A 63 4.21 17.14 -18.19
CA GLU A 63 3.17 16.30 -17.64
C GLU A 63 3.55 15.96 -16.20
N ASN A 64 2.71 16.37 -15.24
CA ASN A 64 2.81 16.06 -13.81
C ASN A 64 2.54 14.57 -13.57
N VAL A 65 3.42 13.72 -14.10
CA VAL A 65 3.33 12.27 -14.06
C VAL A 65 4.69 11.69 -13.75
N ILE A 66 4.72 10.56 -13.04
CA ILE A 66 5.94 9.83 -12.72
C ILE A 66 5.87 8.42 -13.27
N SER A 67 7.00 7.81 -13.63
CA SER A 67 6.99 6.38 -13.98
C SER A 67 6.89 5.53 -12.71
N ILE A 68 6.33 4.32 -12.82
CA ILE A 68 6.32 3.36 -11.71
C ILE A 68 7.75 3.03 -11.28
N ASP A 69 8.68 2.88 -12.22
CA ASP A 69 10.08 2.57 -11.94
C ASP A 69 10.76 3.66 -11.10
N ASP A 70 10.51 4.94 -11.42
CA ASP A 70 11.06 6.07 -10.65
C ASP A 70 10.48 6.11 -9.24
N ALA A 71 9.17 5.82 -9.10
CA ALA A 71 8.52 5.74 -7.79
C ALA A 71 9.11 4.61 -6.94
N LEU A 72 9.30 3.42 -7.51
CA LEU A 72 9.92 2.28 -6.84
C LEU A 72 11.39 2.55 -6.48
N HIS A 73 12.13 3.19 -7.39
CA HIS A 73 13.51 3.59 -7.16
C HIS A 73 13.63 4.56 -5.99
N TYR A 74 12.81 5.61 -5.96
CA TYR A 74 12.76 6.59 -4.87
C TYR A 74 12.48 5.93 -3.51
N LEU A 75 11.57 4.96 -3.50
CA LEU A 75 11.22 4.19 -2.31
C LEU A 75 12.26 3.11 -1.95
N SER A 76 13.29 2.90 -2.78
CA SER A 76 14.28 1.84 -2.63
C SER A 76 13.62 0.45 -2.54
N ILE A 77 12.61 0.25 -3.37
CA ILE A 77 11.86 -1.00 -3.52
C ILE A 77 12.27 -1.64 -4.84
N LYS A 78 12.52 -2.95 -4.83
CA LYS A 78 12.71 -3.70 -6.07
C LYS A 78 11.36 -3.89 -6.73
N SER A 79 11.28 -3.69 -8.05
CA SER A 79 10.08 -4.07 -8.81
C SER A 79 9.79 -5.55 -8.58
N SER A 80 8.51 -5.84 -8.40
CA SER A 80 7.95 -7.18 -8.29
C SER A 80 6.53 -7.16 -8.87
N PRO A 81 5.98 -8.30 -9.30
CA PRO A 81 4.62 -8.36 -9.82
C PRO A 81 3.57 -7.82 -8.84
N PHE A 82 3.80 -8.00 -7.53
CA PHE A 82 2.93 -7.46 -6.49
C PHE A 82 2.97 -5.92 -6.47
N MET A 83 4.15 -5.32 -6.54
CA MET A 83 4.29 -3.86 -6.58
C MET A 83 3.69 -3.27 -7.85
N ASP A 84 3.91 -3.92 -8.99
CA ASP A 84 3.31 -3.50 -10.25
C ASP A 84 1.78 -3.52 -10.16
N GLN A 85 1.20 -4.53 -9.52
CA GLN A 85 -0.25 -4.57 -9.30
C GLN A 85 -0.73 -3.44 -8.36
N ILE A 86 -0.03 -3.14 -7.26
CA ILE A 86 -0.40 -2.04 -6.35
C ILE A 86 -0.42 -0.70 -7.09
N PHE A 87 0.65 -0.40 -7.83
CA PHE A 87 0.77 0.88 -8.52
C PHE A 87 -0.10 0.96 -9.78
N THR A 88 -0.44 -0.16 -10.41
CA THR A 88 -1.36 -0.17 -11.56
C THR A 88 -2.83 -0.27 -11.17
N ALA A 89 -3.16 -0.67 -9.94
CA ALA A 89 -4.54 -0.80 -9.48
C ALA A 89 -5.34 0.52 -9.60
N PRO A 90 -4.84 1.68 -9.13
CA PRO A 90 -5.54 2.96 -9.33
C PRO A 90 -5.78 3.29 -10.80
N ILE A 91 -4.81 2.99 -11.67
CA ILE A 91 -4.94 3.23 -13.12
C ILE A 91 -6.07 2.39 -13.71
N LYS A 92 -6.14 1.10 -13.35
CA LYS A 92 -7.19 0.19 -13.81
C LYS A 92 -8.56 0.65 -13.35
N MET A 93 -8.70 0.97 -12.07
CA MET A 93 -9.97 1.43 -11.50
C MET A 93 -10.44 2.76 -12.08
N GLU A 94 -9.55 3.73 -12.29
CA GLU A 94 -9.89 4.99 -12.97
C GLU A 94 -10.36 4.72 -14.41
N THR A 95 -9.70 3.78 -15.12
CA THR A 95 -10.08 3.38 -16.48
C THR A 95 -11.48 2.77 -16.51
N GLU A 96 -11.77 1.85 -15.59
CA GLU A 96 -13.10 1.21 -15.46
C GLU A 96 -14.19 2.21 -15.09
N TYR A 97 -13.89 3.13 -14.17
CA TYR A 97 -14.80 4.20 -13.77
C TYR A 97 -15.14 5.12 -14.95
N GLU A 98 -14.14 5.56 -15.72
CA GLU A 98 -14.33 6.40 -16.90
C GLU A 98 -15.07 5.66 -18.02
N GLU A 99 -14.81 4.36 -18.20
CA GLU A 99 -15.57 3.53 -19.13
C GLU A 99 -17.05 3.47 -18.74
N HIS A 100 -17.35 3.25 -17.46
CA HIS A 100 -18.71 3.22 -16.95
C HIS A 100 -19.41 4.59 -17.09
N LYS A 101 -18.70 5.70 -16.83
CA LYS A 101 -19.18 7.07 -17.06
C LYS A 101 -19.50 7.30 -18.54
N ARG A 102 -18.62 6.85 -19.44
CA ARG A 102 -18.82 6.91 -20.90
C ARG A 102 -20.02 6.08 -21.37
N LEU A 103 -20.20 4.86 -20.86
CA LEU A 103 -21.34 4.01 -21.19
C LEU A 103 -22.67 4.65 -20.77
N LYS A 104 -22.71 5.28 -19.58
CA LYS A 104 -23.88 6.04 -19.12
C LYS A 104 -24.19 7.26 -19.99
N ALA A 105 -23.19 7.85 -20.62
CA ALA A 105 -23.36 8.93 -21.59
C ALA A 105 -23.76 8.43 -23.01
N GLY A 106 -24.03 7.14 -23.18
CA GLY A 106 -24.37 6.53 -24.47
C GLY A 106 -23.17 6.22 -25.36
N GLY A 107 -21.94 6.30 -24.82
CA GLY A 107 -20.73 5.91 -25.52
C GLY A 107 -20.62 4.39 -25.67
N LYS A 108 -19.92 3.92 -26.71
CA LYS A 108 -19.64 2.49 -26.90
C LYS A 108 -18.52 2.03 -25.98
N ARG A 109 -18.53 0.77 -25.53
CA ARG A 109 -17.41 0.15 -24.80
C ARG A 109 -16.17 0.15 -25.69
N LYS A 110 -15.03 0.62 -25.18
CA LYS A 110 -13.74 0.42 -25.86
C LYS A 110 -13.32 -1.03 -25.66
N THR A 111 -12.77 -1.67 -26.67
CA THR A 111 -12.15 -2.99 -26.48
C THR A 111 -10.83 -2.82 -25.71
N HIS A 112 -10.39 -3.85 -24.99
CA HIS A 112 -9.07 -3.85 -24.35
C HIS A 112 -7.95 -3.56 -25.37
N GLU A 113 -8.11 -4.05 -26.59
CA GLU A 113 -7.19 -3.82 -27.71
C GLU A 113 -7.17 -2.34 -28.12
N GLU A 114 -8.32 -1.67 -28.22
CA GLU A 114 -8.39 -0.23 -28.50
C GLU A 114 -7.71 0.61 -27.40
N VAL A 115 -7.86 0.23 -26.12
CA VAL A 115 -7.19 0.91 -25.00
C VAL A 115 -5.68 0.71 -25.05
N MET A 116 -5.22 -0.50 -25.37
CA MET A 116 -3.78 -0.79 -25.48
C MET A 116 -3.17 -0.13 -26.72
N GLU A 117 -3.85 -0.15 -27.86
CA GLU A 117 -3.42 0.57 -29.07
C GLU A 117 -3.31 2.08 -28.83
N GLU A 118 -4.26 2.68 -28.12
CA GLU A 118 -4.22 4.10 -27.77
C GLU A 118 -3.00 4.42 -26.87
N ARG A 119 -2.69 3.56 -25.89
CA ARG A 119 -1.49 3.70 -25.05
C ARG A 119 -0.20 3.57 -25.87
N LEU A 120 -0.12 2.56 -26.73
CA LEU A 120 1.00 2.34 -27.65
C LEU A 120 1.19 3.55 -28.58
N ARG A 121 0.10 4.10 -29.11
CA ARG A 121 0.10 5.22 -30.03
C ARG A 121 0.56 6.53 -29.39
N LEU A 122 0.31 6.69 -28.08
CA LEU A 122 0.81 7.80 -27.27
C LEU A 122 2.27 7.60 -26.82
N GLY A 123 2.93 6.49 -27.19
CA GLY A 123 4.29 6.18 -26.76
C GLY A 123 4.39 5.83 -25.27
N LEU A 124 3.26 5.57 -24.61
CA LEU A 124 3.17 5.22 -23.19
C LEU A 124 3.44 3.72 -23.02
N GLN A 125 4.68 3.29 -23.29
CA GLN A 125 5.07 1.88 -23.09
C GLN A 125 5.15 1.51 -21.62
N ASN A 126 5.53 2.47 -20.76
CA ASN A 126 5.57 2.28 -19.32
C ASN A 126 4.39 2.99 -18.66
N PRO A 127 3.66 2.33 -17.73
CA PRO A 127 2.60 2.99 -16.97
C PRO A 127 3.16 4.20 -16.22
N ARG A 128 2.47 5.32 -16.35
CA ARG A 128 2.77 6.57 -15.66
C ARG A 128 1.66 6.88 -14.66
N LEU A 129 2.05 7.44 -13.53
CA LEU A 129 1.16 7.80 -12.43
C LEU A 129 0.97 9.31 -12.40
N LYS A 130 -0.28 9.75 -12.50
CA LYS A 130 -0.68 11.10 -12.06
C LYS A 130 -0.52 11.21 -10.55
N PHE A 131 -0.54 12.43 -10.03
CA PHE A 131 -0.48 12.67 -8.58
C PHE A 131 -1.60 11.94 -7.80
N SER A 132 -2.84 12.00 -8.28
CA SER A 132 -3.97 11.28 -7.66
C SER A 132 -3.75 9.76 -7.59
N GLN A 133 -3.24 9.16 -8.67
CA GLN A 133 -2.94 7.73 -8.75
C GLN A 133 -1.78 7.35 -7.83
N PHE A 134 -0.76 8.20 -7.72
CA PHE A 134 0.33 8.01 -6.78
C PHE A 134 -0.18 8.06 -5.33
N CYS A 135 -0.96 9.08 -4.96
CA CYS A 135 -1.56 9.19 -3.63
C CYS A 135 -2.43 7.98 -3.31
N MET A 136 -3.26 7.53 -4.26
CA MET A 136 -4.06 6.33 -4.10
C MET A 136 -3.19 5.08 -3.91
N SER A 137 -2.09 4.93 -4.66
CA SER A 137 -1.17 3.80 -4.51
C SER A 137 -0.51 3.80 -3.13
N MET A 138 -0.08 4.98 -2.66
CA MET A 138 0.52 5.14 -1.33
C MET A 138 -0.49 4.87 -0.24
N TRP A 139 -1.69 5.40 -0.37
CA TRP A 139 -2.81 5.15 0.53
C TRP A 139 -3.15 3.65 0.56
N LEU A 140 -3.32 3.00 -0.59
CA LEU A 140 -3.57 1.55 -0.67
C LEU A 140 -2.54 0.75 0.10
N LEU A 141 -1.27 1.04 -0.16
CA LEU A 141 -0.15 0.33 0.46
C LEU A 141 -0.04 0.59 1.97
N THR A 142 -0.35 1.79 2.46
CA THR A 142 -0.15 2.15 3.88
C THR A 142 -1.41 2.10 4.72
N HIS A 143 -2.60 2.03 4.13
CA HIS A 143 -3.86 2.21 4.83
C HIS A 143 -4.67 0.93 4.98
N PHE A 144 -4.63 0.03 3.99
CA PHE A 144 -5.27 -1.27 4.15
C PHE A 144 -4.38 -2.21 4.97
N ALA A 145 -5.00 -3.03 5.81
CA ALA A 145 -4.36 -4.25 6.30
C ALA A 145 -3.82 -5.01 5.08
N ILE A 146 -2.50 -5.22 5.01
CA ILE A 146 -1.86 -5.73 3.78
C ILE A 146 -2.46 -7.06 3.33
N ALA A 147 -2.97 -7.86 4.27
CA ALA A 147 -3.70 -9.09 3.99
C ALA A 147 -5.01 -8.84 3.24
N THR A 148 -5.78 -7.84 3.64
CA THR A 148 -7.01 -7.42 2.93
C THR A 148 -6.67 -6.82 1.56
N LEU A 149 -5.60 -6.03 1.47
CA LEU A 149 -5.15 -5.49 0.19
C LEU A 149 -4.77 -6.62 -0.77
N ALA A 150 -3.93 -7.56 -0.31
CA ALA A 150 -3.55 -8.72 -1.09
C ALA A 150 -4.79 -9.50 -1.52
N PHE A 151 -5.69 -9.85 -0.59
CA PHE A 151 -6.94 -10.54 -0.92
C PHE A 151 -7.69 -9.87 -2.08
N ASN A 152 -7.98 -8.57 -1.95
CA ASN A 152 -8.72 -7.81 -2.97
C ASN A 152 -7.97 -7.67 -4.32
N MET A 153 -6.64 -7.77 -4.32
CA MET A 153 -5.85 -7.70 -5.56
C MET A 153 -5.83 -9.02 -6.32
N TYR A 154 -6.04 -10.13 -5.63
CA TYR A 154 -5.96 -11.47 -6.19
C TYR A 154 -7.33 -12.11 -6.44
N ASP A 155 -8.39 -11.63 -5.77
CA ASP A 155 -9.79 -11.88 -6.12
C ASP A 155 -10.10 -11.12 -7.42
N LYS A 156 -9.79 -11.75 -8.56
CA LYS A 156 -9.87 -11.12 -9.88
C LYS A 156 -11.29 -11.01 -10.38
N ASP A 157 -12.11 -11.97 -10.01
CA ASP A 157 -13.51 -12.03 -10.42
C ASP A 157 -14.43 -11.25 -9.45
N GLY A 158 -13.91 -10.82 -8.30
CA GLY A 158 -14.65 -10.08 -7.29
C GLY A 158 -15.71 -10.93 -6.61
N SER A 159 -15.52 -12.26 -6.57
CA SER A 159 -16.44 -13.20 -5.94
C SER A 159 -16.49 -13.04 -4.41
N GLY A 160 -15.48 -12.40 -3.82
CA GLY A 160 -15.31 -12.29 -2.37
C GLY A 160 -14.67 -13.53 -1.75
N THR A 161 -14.19 -14.46 -2.57
CA THR A 161 -13.48 -15.69 -2.22
C THR A 161 -12.31 -15.86 -3.19
N LEU A 162 -11.21 -16.49 -2.75
CA LEU A 162 -10.12 -16.83 -3.66
C LEU A 162 -10.26 -18.28 -4.10
N ASP A 163 -10.30 -18.51 -5.41
CA ASP A 163 -10.20 -19.87 -5.93
C ASP A 163 -8.76 -20.40 -5.86
N ARG A 164 -8.59 -21.70 -6.09
CA ARG A 164 -7.27 -22.34 -6.02
C ARG A 164 -6.27 -21.75 -7.01
N ALA A 165 -6.71 -21.34 -8.19
CA ALA A 165 -5.83 -20.77 -9.21
C ALA A 165 -5.36 -19.36 -8.81
N GLU A 166 -6.24 -18.56 -8.19
CA GLU A 166 -5.92 -17.23 -7.66
C GLU A 166 -4.92 -17.32 -6.52
N VAL A 167 -5.11 -18.26 -5.57
CA VAL A 167 -4.15 -18.45 -4.47
C VAL A 167 -2.80 -18.99 -4.96
N ASP A 168 -2.79 -19.93 -5.93
CA ASP A 168 -1.55 -20.39 -6.56
C ASP A 168 -0.77 -19.23 -7.19
N GLU A 169 -1.46 -18.25 -7.78
CA GLU A 169 -0.85 -17.04 -8.33
C GLU A 169 -0.25 -16.12 -7.26
N ILE A 170 -0.90 -15.97 -6.10
CA ILE A 170 -0.36 -15.23 -4.94
C ILE A 170 0.99 -15.80 -4.57
N ILE A 171 1.02 -17.11 -4.32
CA ILE A 171 2.21 -17.81 -3.86
C ILE A 171 3.29 -17.73 -4.93
N GLY A 172 2.95 -18.01 -6.19
CA GLY A 172 3.88 -17.92 -7.30
C GLY A 172 4.53 -16.55 -7.40
N LYS A 173 3.76 -15.47 -7.30
CA LYS A 173 4.27 -14.10 -7.41
C LYS A 173 5.05 -13.62 -6.19
N VAL A 174 4.63 -13.99 -4.98
CA VAL A 174 5.31 -13.56 -3.75
C VAL A 174 6.61 -14.33 -3.54
N TYR A 175 6.67 -15.62 -3.91
CA TYR A 175 7.84 -16.47 -3.71
C TYR A 175 8.77 -16.60 -4.92
N ALA A 176 8.35 -16.25 -6.13
CA ALA A 176 9.24 -16.24 -7.31
C ALA A 176 10.53 -15.45 -7.07
N ASP A 177 10.44 -14.31 -6.38
CA ASP A 177 11.59 -13.45 -6.09
C ASP A 177 12.45 -13.95 -4.90
N SER A 178 11.86 -14.76 -4.01
CA SER A 178 12.52 -15.27 -2.80
C SER A 178 13.41 -16.48 -3.10
N SER A 179 13.04 -17.26 -4.12
CA SER A 179 13.69 -18.50 -4.50
C SER A 179 15.05 -18.30 -5.21
N ALA A 180 15.39 -17.05 -5.58
CA ALA A 180 16.67 -16.71 -6.19
C ALA A 180 17.79 -16.43 -5.17
N SER A 181 17.49 -16.36 -3.87
CA SER A 181 18.46 -16.02 -2.83
C SER A 181 18.53 -17.10 -1.75
N ASN A 182 19.52 -17.98 -1.88
CA ASN A 182 20.19 -18.70 -0.78
C ASN A 182 19.35 -19.67 0.08
N SER A 183 19.25 -20.95 -0.31
CA SER A 183 19.43 -22.08 0.62
C SER A 183 19.38 -23.45 -0.07
N HIS A 184 20.28 -24.33 0.38
CA HIS A 184 20.50 -25.70 -0.10
C HIS A 184 19.47 -26.74 0.41
N GLU A 185 18.24 -26.34 0.75
CA GLU A 185 17.19 -27.28 1.17
C GLU A 185 15.99 -27.21 0.23
N ALA A 186 16.08 -27.98 -0.86
CA ALA A 186 15.04 -28.14 -1.86
C ALA A 186 13.88 -29.00 -1.33
N THR A 187 13.07 -28.46 -0.42
CA THR A 187 11.64 -28.75 -0.53
C THR A 187 11.10 -27.83 -1.62
N PRO A 188 10.48 -28.35 -2.70
CA PRO A 188 9.86 -27.50 -3.72
C PRO A 188 8.96 -26.50 -3.01
N ILE A 189 9.12 -25.21 -3.30
CA ILE A 189 8.26 -24.14 -2.77
C ILE A 189 6.79 -24.51 -2.97
N ASP A 190 6.49 -25.18 -4.08
CA ASP A 190 5.20 -25.76 -4.45
C ASP A 190 4.62 -26.72 -3.39
N ALA A 191 5.43 -27.52 -2.71
CA ALA A 191 4.94 -28.47 -1.71
C ALA A 191 4.59 -27.78 -0.38
N ARG A 192 5.32 -26.73 0.00
CA ARG A 192 4.97 -25.91 1.19
C ARG A 192 3.78 -25.02 0.90
N ALA A 193 3.73 -24.43 -0.28
CA ALA A 193 2.60 -23.67 -0.79
C ALA A 193 1.31 -24.50 -0.78
N MET A 194 1.35 -25.72 -1.32
CA MET A 194 0.20 -26.64 -1.30
C MET A 194 -0.22 -27.00 0.12
N GLN A 195 0.72 -27.21 1.06
CA GLN A 195 0.37 -27.44 2.46
C GLN A 195 -0.24 -26.21 3.14
N ILE A 196 0.15 -25.00 2.73
CA ILE A 196 -0.43 -23.76 3.23
C ILE A 196 -1.85 -23.60 2.67
N LEU A 197 -2.04 -23.87 1.38
CA LEU A 197 -3.33 -23.90 0.68
C LEU A 197 -4.33 -24.88 1.31
N ASP A 198 -3.91 -26.13 1.50
CA ASP A 198 -4.75 -27.15 2.15
C ASP A 198 -5.05 -26.82 3.62
N GLY A 199 -4.24 -25.94 4.24
CA GLY A 199 -4.47 -25.42 5.59
C GLY A 199 -5.20 -24.08 5.63
N MET A 200 -5.46 -23.43 4.50
CA MET A 200 -6.15 -22.15 4.38
C MET A 200 -7.66 -22.32 4.32
N ASP A 201 -8.11 -23.28 3.53
CA ASP A 201 -9.51 -23.66 3.38
C ASP A 201 -9.91 -24.53 4.59
N VAL A 202 -10.41 -23.88 5.65
CA VAL A 202 -10.69 -24.51 6.95
C VAL A 202 -12.00 -25.28 6.91
N ASP A 203 -12.99 -24.79 6.16
CA ASP A 203 -14.28 -25.43 6.00
C ASP A 203 -14.35 -26.44 4.84
N HIS A 204 -13.27 -26.52 4.04
CA HIS A 204 -13.10 -27.43 2.91
C HIS A 204 -14.15 -27.22 1.82
N ASP A 205 -14.57 -25.97 1.59
CA ASP A 205 -15.52 -25.60 0.57
C ASP A 205 -14.89 -25.48 -0.85
N GLY A 206 -13.55 -25.55 -0.92
CA GLY A 206 -12.77 -25.48 -2.15
C GLY A 206 -12.40 -24.05 -2.58
N SER A 207 -12.74 -23.05 -1.76
CA SER A 207 -12.39 -21.65 -1.90
C SER A 207 -11.80 -21.11 -0.61
N VAL A 208 -11.13 -19.95 -0.65
CA VAL A 208 -10.59 -19.31 0.56
C VAL A 208 -11.32 -18.00 0.77
N SER A 209 -12.10 -17.92 1.84
CA SER A 209 -12.77 -16.69 2.24
C SER A 209 -11.78 -15.63 2.73
N LYS A 210 -12.22 -14.37 2.75
CA LYS A 210 -11.39 -13.26 3.27
C LYS A 210 -10.92 -13.49 4.70
N ASP A 211 -11.81 -13.99 5.56
CA ASP A 211 -11.51 -14.19 6.99
C ASP A 211 -10.50 -15.33 7.18
N GLU A 212 -10.61 -16.40 6.38
CA GLU A 212 -9.62 -17.47 6.33
C GLU A 212 -8.27 -16.97 5.85
N PHE A 213 -8.24 -16.20 4.75
CA PHE A 213 -7.01 -15.62 4.22
C PHE A 213 -6.31 -14.72 5.25
N VAL A 214 -7.05 -13.82 5.90
CA VAL A 214 -6.49 -12.90 6.91
C VAL A 214 -5.99 -13.67 8.13
N THR A 215 -6.79 -14.61 8.64
CA THR A 215 -6.38 -15.48 9.76
C THR A 215 -5.12 -16.23 9.42
N MET A 216 -5.02 -16.71 8.19
CA MET A 216 -3.86 -17.40 7.71
C MET A 216 -2.64 -16.46 7.69
N VAL A 217 -2.70 -15.32 7.00
CA VAL A 217 -1.57 -14.37 6.94
C VAL A 217 -1.05 -14.01 8.34
N ASN A 218 -1.95 -13.86 9.31
CA ASN A 218 -1.59 -13.63 10.71
C ASN A 218 -0.88 -14.83 11.36
N ASN A 219 -1.21 -16.07 10.98
CA ASN A 219 -0.51 -17.27 11.46
C ASN A 219 0.81 -17.53 10.73
N TYR A 220 0.90 -17.22 9.44
CA TYR A 220 2.12 -17.32 8.63
C TYR A 220 2.48 -15.97 8.00
N HIS A 221 3.05 -15.09 8.81
CA HIS A 221 3.49 -13.76 8.38
C HIS A 221 4.44 -13.83 7.16
N TYR A 222 5.23 -14.89 7.05
CA TYR A 222 6.13 -15.15 5.92
C TYR A 222 5.43 -15.26 4.56
N LEU A 223 4.09 -15.41 4.52
CA LEU A 223 3.31 -15.35 3.29
C LEU A 223 3.34 -13.98 2.65
N LEU A 224 3.27 -12.90 3.44
CA LEU A 224 3.25 -11.52 2.94
C LEU A 224 4.43 -10.68 3.44
N MET A 225 5.49 -11.29 3.97
CA MET A 225 6.68 -10.57 4.45
C MET A 225 7.24 -9.56 3.44
N PRO A 226 7.37 -9.87 2.13
CA PRO A 226 7.81 -8.87 1.15
C PRO A 226 6.90 -7.63 1.13
N ALA A 227 5.58 -7.83 1.21
CA ALA A 227 4.60 -6.75 1.24
C ALA A 227 4.69 -5.92 2.53
N PHE A 228 4.83 -6.56 3.70
CA PHE A 228 5.03 -5.86 4.99
C PHE A 228 6.33 -5.04 5.02
N VAL A 229 7.42 -5.58 4.47
CA VAL A 229 8.71 -4.87 4.39
C VAL A 229 8.57 -3.64 3.49
N VAL A 230 7.89 -3.77 2.36
CA VAL A 230 7.63 -2.65 1.46
C VAL A 230 6.74 -1.60 2.13
N GLN A 231 5.62 -2.01 2.73
CA GLN A 231 4.73 -1.10 3.46
C GLN A 231 5.50 -0.32 4.53
N SER A 232 6.31 -1.02 5.34
CA SER A 232 7.14 -0.39 6.38
C SER A 232 8.14 0.62 5.80
N ARG A 233 8.76 0.30 4.65
CA ARG A 233 9.65 1.22 3.95
C ARG A 233 8.91 2.46 3.45
N VAL A 234 7.74 2.31 2.85
CA VAL A 234 6.94 3.45 2.37
C VAL A 234 6.48 4.31 3.53
N ARG A 235 5.95 3.70 4.60
CA ARG A 235 5.57 4.37 5.85
C ARG A 235 6.70 5.23 6.38
N SER A 236 7.89 4.64 6.57
CA SER A 236 9.07 5.35 7.04
C SER A 236 9.60 6.42 6.06
N LYS A 237 9.63 6.12 4.75
CA LYS A 237 10.28 6.97 3.75
C LYS A 237 9.47 8.22 3.42
N ILE A 238 8.16 8.08 3.26
CA ILE A 238 7.28 9.21 2.90
C ILE A 238 6.81 9.92 4.16
N PHE A 239 6.32 9.17 5.14
CA PHE A 239 5.63 9.75 6.29
C PHE A 239 6.48 9.78 7.56
N GLY A 240 7.70 9.26 7.54
CA GLY A 240 8.57 9.26 8.72
C GLY A 240 8.12 8.29 9.81
N TYR A 241 8.65 8.49 11.02
CA TYR A 241 8.44 7.63 12.19
C TYR A 241 7.47 8.21 13.23
N PHE A 242 6.83 9.35 12.92
CA PHE A 242 5.99 10.07 13.90
C PHE A 242 4.51 9.67 13.81
N ILE A 243 4.11 8.94 12.77
CA ILE A 243 2.74 8.45 12.65
C ILE A 243 2.60 7.19 13.49
N ASN A 244 1.71 7.23 14.48
CA ASN A 244 1.27 6.02 15.17
C ASN A 244 0.34 5.24 14.22
N TRP A 245 0.93 4.30 13.48
CA TRP A 245 0.20 3.53 12.48
C TRP A 245 -0.88 2.64 13.07
N GLU A 246 -0.75 2.20 14.32
CA GLU A 246 -1.78 1.39 15.00
C GLU A 246 -3.04 2.22 15.28
N GLU A 247 -2.87 3.42 15.83
CA GLU A 247 -3.98 4.35 16.03
C GLU A 247 -4.63 4.78 14.71
N GLU A 248 -3.81 5.04 13.70
CA GLU A 248 -4.30 5.39 12.38
C GLU A 248 -5.11 4.24 11.78
N GLU A 249 -4.59 3.00 11.76
CA GLU A 249 -5.32 1.83 11.28
C GLU A 249 -6.69 1.69 11.97
N VAL A 250 -6.77 1.87 13.29
CA VAL A 250 -8.04 1.80 14.04
C VAL A 250 -9.02 2.93 13.68
N LYS A 251 -8.54 4.15 13.45
CA LYS A 251 -9.41 5.25 12.97
C LYS A 251 -9.96 4.91 11.59
N ARG A 252 -9.14 4.27 10.78
CA ARG A 252 -9.36 4.01 9.35
C ARG A 252 -10.26 2.82 9.07
N GLU A 253 -10.26 1.81 9.95
CA GLU A 253 -11.28 0.74 9.93
C GLU A 253 -12.71 1.27 10.11
N LYS A 254 -12.88 2.45 10.71
CA LYS A 254 -14.18 3.10 10.90
C LYS A 254 -14.63 3.88 9.66
N THR A 255 -13.75 4.02 8.65
CA THR A 255 -14.06 4.75 7.43
C THR A 255 -15.16 4.02 6.66
N LYS A 256 -16.19 4.76 6.24
CA LYS A 256 -17.46 4.20 5.74
C LYS A 256 -17.45 3.69 4.30
N TYR A 257 -16.30 3.69 3.63
CA TYR A 257 -16.26 3.37 2.20
C TYR A 257 -16.29 1.87 1.95
N THR A 258 -17.23 1.45 1.09
CA THR A 258 -17.51 0.05 0.79
C THR A 258 -16.52 -0.58 -0.18
N THR A 259 -16.03 0.17 -1.17
CA THR A 259 -15.11 -0.34 -2.20
C THR A 259 -14.09 0.72 -2.63
N MET A 260 -12.97 0.29 -3.23
CA MET A 260 -11.95 1.19 -3.77
C MET A 260 -12.49 2.07 -4.91
N VAL A 261 -13.41 1.53 -5.73
CA VAL A 261 -14.07 2.26 -6.81
C VAL A 261 -14.92 3.42 -6.27
N ASP A 262 -15.60 3.21 -5.14
CA ASP A 262 -16.36 4.28 -4.47
C ASP A 262 -15.45 5.41 -4.00
N ILE A 263 -14.25 5.09 -3.51
CA ILE A 263 -13.28 6.07 -3.05
C ILE A 263 -12.75 6.90 -4.22
N ILE A 264 -12.35 6.26 -5.33
CA ILE A 264 -11.88 6.95 -6.53
C ILE A 264 -12.95 7.89 -7.07
N LYS A 265 -14.18 7.39 -7.19
CA LYS A 265 -15.32 8.19 -7.61
C LYS A 265 -15.53 9.40 -6.69
N LYS A 266 -15.41 9.23 -5.37
CA LYS A 266 -15.56 10.32 -4.40
C LYS A 266 -14.43 11.34 -4.48
N ILE A 267 -13.21 10.89 -4.71
CA ILE A 267 -12.05 11.78 -4.93
C ILE A 267 -12.29 12.60 -6.20
N ASP A 268 -12.70 11.98 -7.31
CA ASP A 268 -12.96 12.70 -8.57
C ASP A 268 -14.10 13.72 -8.41
N GLU A 269 -15.22 13.31 -7.81
CA GLU A 269 -16.36 14.20 -7.52
C GLU A 269 -15.95 15.39 -6.65
N THR A 270 -15.13 15.15 -5.62
CA THR A 270 -14.67 16.17 -4.68
C THR A 270 -13.64 17.10 -5.34
N THR A 271 -12.71 16.54 -6.11
CA THR A 271 -11.71 17.30 -6.86
C THR A 271 -12.38 18.23 -7.87
N GLU A 272 -13.33 17.72 -8.67
CA GLU A 272 -14.11 18.54 -9.59
C GLU A 272 -14.89 19.65 -8.86
N LYS A 273 -15.47 19.35 -7.70
CA LYS A 273 -16.19 20.32 -6.87
C LYS A 273 -15.26 21.42 -6.38
N GLN A 274 -14.08 21.06 -5.87
CA GLN A 274 -13.08 22.02 -5.41
C GLN A 274 -12.66 22.97 -6.55
N ILE A 275 -12.33 22.42 -7.71
CA ILE A 275 -11.97 23.22 -8.90
C ILE A 275 -13.11 24.18 -9.30
N LYS A 276 -14.37 23.73 -9.27
CA LYS A 276 -15.55 24.56 -9.61
C LYS A 276 -15.81 25.66 -8.59
N VAL A 277 -15.82 25.34 -7.29
CA VAL A 277 -16.11 26.29 -6.21
C VAL A 277 -15.11 27.44 -6.22
N LEU A 278 -13.85 27.14 -6.54
CA LEU A 278 -12.77 28.10 -6.48
C LEU A 278 -12.60 28.86 -7.80
N GLY A 279 -13.45 28.57 -8.81
CA GLY A 279 -13.47 29.28 -10.09
C GLY A 279 -12.17 29.15 -10.89
N GLY A 280 -11.40 28.08 -10.63
CA GLY A 280 -10.04 27.93 -11.15
C GLY A 280 -8.99 28.85 -10.49
N ASP A 281 -9.34 29.58 -9.43
CA ASP A 281 -8.42 30.47 -8.72
C ASP A 281 -7.56 29.68 -7.73
N ILE A 282 -6.31 29.43 -8.13
CA ILE A 282 -5.33 28.70 -7.35
C ILE A 282 -5.00 29.38 -6.02
N THR A 283 -5.12 30.71 -5.92
CA THR A 283 -4.77 31.43 -4.69
C THR A 283 -5.74 31.13 -3.55
N LYS A 284 -7.03 30.95 -3.85
CA LYS A 284 -8.03 30.56 -2.85
C LYS A 284 -7.87 29.12 -2.40
N LEU A 285 -7.53 28.22 -3.32
CA LEU A 285 -7.20 26.82 -2.98
C LEU A 285 -5.99 26.75 -2.08
N ARG A 286 -4.95 27.52 -2.41
CA ARG A 286 -3.72 27.59 -1.62
C ARG A 286 -3.97 28.16 -0.23
N ALA A 287 -4.80 29.19 -0.09
CA ALA A 287 -5.19 29.73 1.21
C ALA A 287 -5.96 28.71 2.06
N ALA A 288 -6.89 27.97 1.45
CA ALA A 288 -7.63 26.89 2.13
C ALA A 288 -6.71 25.72 2.52
N ALA A 289 -5.85 25.27 1.60
CA ALA A 289 -4.96 24.14 1.80
C ALA A 289 -3.84 24.45 2.78
N LEU A 290 -3.25 25.65 2.78
CA LEU A 290 -2.16 26.03 3.70
C LEU A 290 -2.68 26.55 5.05
N GLY A 291 -3.92 27.03 5.11
CA GLY A 291 -4.55 27.61 6.30
C GLY A 291 -4.09 29.04 6.57
N GLU A 292 -5.03 29.97 6.79
CA GLU A 292 -4.76 31.40 7.03
C GLU A 292 -3.94 31.67 8.32
N ASP A 293 -3.83 30.70 9.24
CA ASP A 293 -3.17 30.83 10.56
C ASP A 293 -1.70 30.38 10.61
N PHE A 294 -1.10 29.99 9.48
CA PHE A 294 0.21 29.31 9.52
C PHE A 294 1.35 30.20 10.06
N GLU A 295 1.28 31.53 9.86
CA GLU A 295 2.25 32.46 10.42
C GLU A 295 2.11 32.66 11.95
N ASN A 296 0.91 32.53 12.52
CA ASN A 296 0.66 32.79 13.95
C ASN A 296 0.85 31.55 14.86
N LYS A 297 0.73 30.33 14.34
CA LYS A 297 0.88 29.09 15.13
C LYS A 297 2.33 28.67 15.37
N SER A 298 3.28 29.21 14.61
CA SER A 298 4.72 28.91 14.75
C SER A 298 5.26 29.21 16.17
N GLU A 299 4.71 30.20 16.87
CA GLU A 299 5.17 30.60 18.23
C GLU A 299 4.50 29.81 19.36
N SER A 300 3.38 29.13 19.10
CA SER A 300 2.65 28.39 20.13
C SER A 300 3.12 26.93 20.26
N ILE A 301 3.65 26.37 19.17
CA ILE A 301 4.19 25.01 19.12
C ILE A 301 5.44 24.89 20.02
N THR A 302 6.22 25.97 20.14
CA THR A 302 7.46 26.03 20.96
C THR A 302 7.25 25.77 22.45
N LYS A 303 6.01 25.88 22.97
CA LYS A 303 5.70 25.73 24.40
C LYS A 303 5.13 24.35 24.79
N LEU A 304 4.64 23.59 23.82
CA LEU A 304 4.16 22.21 24.02
C LEU A 304 5.32 21.19 23.95
N GLU A 305 6.46 21.58 23.37
CA GLU A 305 7.66 20.78 23.15
C GLU A 305 8.40 20.36 24.43
N GLU A 306 8.19 21.02 25.57
CA GLU A 306 8.88 20.71 26.83
C GLU A 306 8.21 19.58 27.64
N ALA A 307 6.95 19.25 27.34
CA ALA A 307 6.14 18.34 28.16
C ALA A 307 6.18 16.87 27.70
N ASP A 308 6.30 16.60 26.39
CA ASP A 308 6.05 15.29 25.80
C ASP A 308 7.30 14.39 25.65
N ALA A 309 8.48 14.89 26.02
CA ALA A 309 9.76 14.16 25.90
C ALA A 309 9.94 13.00 26.92
N ARG A 310 8.88 12.54 27.59
CA ARG A 310 8.99 11.55 28.68
C ARG A 310 8.49 10.14 28.38
N ASP A 311 7.62 9.95 27.39
CA ASP A 311 7.08 8.62 27.10
C ASP A 311 7.20 8.32 25.60
N HIS A 312 8.13 7.44 25.22
CA HIS A 312 7.75 6.15 24.61
C HIS A 312 8.94 5.26 24.22
N VAL A 313 8.67 3.97 24.40
CA VAL A 313 9.52 2.79 24.27
C VAL A 313 9.11 2.04 22.99
N GLU A 314 9.98 1.98 21.98
CA GLU A 314 9.71 1.18 20.77
C GLU A 314 10.96 0.49 20.18
N ILE A 315 11.91 0.14 21.04
CA ILE A 315 12.89 -0.92 20.72
C ILE A 315 12.30 -2.32 21.04
N GLY A 316 11.16 -2.37 21.75
CA GLY A 316 10.46 -3.59 22.13
C GLY A 316 9.87 -4.36 20.95
N TYR A 317 9.25 -3.71 19.97
CA TYR A 317 8.48 -4.43 18.95
C TYR A 317 9.34 -5.28 17.99
N ILE A 318 10.49 -4.75 17.56
CA ILE A 318 11.43 -5.49 16.71
C ILE A 318 12.14 -6.60 17.49
N ALA A 319 12.45 -6.36 18.76
CA ALA A 319 13.05 -7.36 19.63
C ALA A 319 12.05 -8.46 20.04
N ASP A 320 10.80 -8.12 20.32
CA ASP A 320 9.73 -9.05 20.70
C ASP A 320 9.23 -9.87 19.51
N ALA A 321 9.13 -9.27 18.32
CA ALA A 321 8.88 -10.00 17.09
C ALA A 321 9.99 -11.03 16.83
N ALA A 322 11.27 -10.63 16.91
CA ALA A 322 12.41 -11.53 16.74
C ALA A 322 12.54 -12.59 17.86
N THR A 323 12.05 -12.30 19.08
CA THR A 323 12.08 -13.23 20.22
C THR A 323 10.92 -14.23 20.16
N ARG A 324 9.72 -13.79 19.72
CA ARG A 324 8.61 -14.69 19.37
C ARG A 324 8.96 -15.60 18.19
N ASP A 325 9.74 -15.10 17.24
CA ASP A 325 10.23 -15.84 16.07
C ASP A 325 11.10 -17.05 16.47
N LYS A 326 12.04 -16.87 17.40
CA LYS A 326 12.87 -17.97 17.93
C LYS A 326 12.04 -19.01 18.69
N SER A 327 11.07 -18.56 19.49
CA SER A 327 10.17 -19.42 20.25
C SER A 327 9.27 -20.28 19.34
N MET A 328 8.70 -19.68 18.30
CA MET A 328 7.81 -20.34 17.34
C MET A 328 8.54 -21.34 16.44
N VAL A 329 9.73 -20.99 15.94
CA VAL A 329 10.58 -21.91 15.16
C VAL A 329 10.99 -23.12 16.01
N GLU A 330 11.32 -22.91 17.28
CA GLU A 330 11.63 -23.99 18.24
C GLU A 330 10.41 -24.90 18.50
N HIS A 331 9.22 -24.33 18.67
CA HIS A 331 7.98 -25.06 18.87
C HIS A 331 7.58 -25.89 17.63
N HIS A 332 7.69 -25.29 16.45
CA HIS A 332 7.45 -25.97 15.19
C HIS A 332 8.42 -27.14 14.98
N ARG A 333 9.73 -26.92 15.21
CA ARG A 333 10.76 -27.97 15.14
C ARG A 333 10.48 -29.14 16.09
N LYS A 334 10.03 -28.86 17.32
CA LYS A 334 9.63 -29.89 18.30
C LYS A 334 8.39 -30.67 17.85
N SER A 335 7.38 -29.98 17.32
CA SER A 335 6.17 -30.60 16.79
C SER A 335 6.47 -31.54 15.62
N THR A 336 7.33 -31.12 14.69
CA THR A 336 7.75 -31.95 13.54
C THR A 336 8.53 -33.19 13.99
N GLN A 337 9.44 -33.06 14.96
CA GLN A 337 10.17 -34.21 15.53
C GLN A 337 9.25 -35.23 16.23
N LEU A 338 8.19 -34.75 16.90
CA LEU A 338 7.20 -35.63 17.54
C LEU A 338 6.36 -36.38 16.50
N LYS A 339 5.97 -35.74 15.40
CA LYS A 339 5.26 -36.39 14.29
C LYS A 339 6.13 -37.45 13.59
N THR A 340 7.42 -37.18 13.36
CA THR A 340 8.35 -38.16 12.78
C THR A 340 8.54 -39.37 13.71
N ARG A 341 8.61 -39.15 15.03
CA ARG A 341 8.67 -40.23 16.02
C ARG A 341 7.38 -41.05 16.07
N ALA A 342 6.21 -40.42 16.01
CA ALA A 342 4.93 -41.11 16.01
C ALA A 342 4.74 -41.97 14.73
N SER A 343 5.17 -41.46 13.57
CA SER A 343 5.15 -42.20 12.30
C SER A 343 6.02 -43.46 12.33
N ASN A 344 7.20 -43.38 12.97
CA ASN A 344 8.10 -44.53 13.12
C ASN A 344 7.63 -45.58 14.14
N TYR A 345 6.56 -45.32 14.91
CA TYR A 345 5.98 -46.27 15.86
C TYR A 345 4.81 -47.07 15.28
N VAL A 346 4.34 -46.76 14.06
CA VAL A 346 3.22 -47.47 13.42
C VAL A 346 3.75 -48.53 12.43
N LYS A 347 4.24 -49.62 13.04
CA LYS A 347 4.17 -51.06 12.63
C LYS A 347 4.94 -51.59 11.40
N PRO A 348 5.44 -52.86 11.46
CA PRO A 348 4.55 -54.00 11.26
C PRO A 348 4.72 -55.14 12.29
N GLU A 349 3.66 -55.41 13.04
CA GLU A 349 3.37 -56.73 13.57
C GLU A 349 2.04 -57.20 13.00
N SER A 350 2.12 -58.08 11.99
CA SER A 350 1.31 -59.29 11.84
C SER A 350 1.67 -60.00 10.53
N ASN A 351 2.60 -60.96 10.58
CA ASN A 351 2.60 -62.11 9.68
C ASN A 351 2.53 -63.34 10.58
N ALA A 352 1.32 -63.91 10.68
CA ALA A 352 1.05 -65.25 11.13
C ALA A 352 0.61 -66.07 9.92
#